data_AF-A0A2M8KYB1-F1
#
_entry.id   AF-A0A2M8KYB1-F1
#
_cell.length_a   1.000
_cell.length_b   1.000
_cell.length_c   1.000
_cell.angle_alpha   90.00
_cell.angle_beta   90.00
_cell.angle_gamma   90.00
#
_symmetry.space_group_name_H-M   'P 1'
#
loop_
_entity.id
_entity.type
_entity.pdbx_description
1 polymer ?
#
loop_
_entity_poly.entity_id
_entity_poly.type
_entity_poly.pdbx_seq_one_letter_code
_entity_poly.pdbx_strand_id
1 'polypeptide(L)' 'MIKKLTAYFAETRIELKRVTWPSREETLRMTAAVVFISIVVAIFLGFLDILFQYLLEAFIL' A
#
# COMPACT_ATOMS: atom_id res chain seq x y z
N MET A 1 3.24 16.32 35.13
CA MET A 1 3.13 16.16 33.67
C MET A 1 3.12 14.69 33.23
N ILE A 2 4.03 13.84 33.72
CA ILE A 2 4.12 12.40 33.34
C ILE A 2 2.82 11.61 33.63
N LYS A 3 2.10 11.92 34.74
CA LYS A 3 0.78 11.32 35.05
C LYS A 3 -0.32 11.65 34.03
N LYS A 4 -0.29 12.84 33.41
CA LYS A 4 -1.26 13.22 32.37
C LYS A 4 -0.97 12.50 31.05
N LEU A 5 0.32 12.35 30.70
CA LEU A 5 0.74 11.66 29.49
C LEU A 5 0.41 10.16 29.54
N THR A 6 0.67 9.52 30.69
CA THR A 6 0.32 8.10 30.91
C THR A 6 -1.19 7.87 30.89
N ALA A 7 -1.99 8.79 31.45
CA ALA A 7 -3.45 8.75 31.34
C ALA A 7 -3.93 8.89 29.88
N TYR A 8 -3.35 9.81 29.10
CA TYR A 8 -3.67 10.00 27.68
C TYR A 8 -3.42 8.73 26.83
N PHE A 9 -2.29 8.05 27.03
CA PHE A 9 -2.02 6.77 26.35
C PHE A 9 -2.97 5.65 26.80
N ALA A 10 -3.36 5.64 28.08
CA ALA A 10 -4.33 4.67 28.58
C ALA A 10 -5.73 4.87 27.95
N GLU A 11 -6.20 6.12 27.87
CA GLU A 11 -7.45 6.50 27.21
C GLU A 11 -7.41 6.18 25.71
N THR A 12 -6.31 6.53 25.02
CA THR A 12 -6.12 6.22 23.59
C THR A 12 -6.18 4.71 23.32
N ARG A 13 -5.58 3.90 24.20
CA ARG A 13 -5.63 2.43 24.08
C ARG A 13 -7.05 1.88 24.26
N ILE A 14 -7.88 2.51 25.09
CA ILE A 14 -9.29 2.12 25.26
C ILE A 14 -10.08 2.45 23.99
N GLU A 15 -9.85 3.62 23.39
CA GLU A 15 -10.52 4.03 22.16
C GLU A 15 -10.11 3.17 20.96
N LEU A 16 -8.82 2.82 20.84
CA LEU A 16 -8.31 1.92 19.82
C LEU A 16 -8.92 0.50 19.87
N LYS A 17 -9.40 0.06 21.04
CA LYS A 17 -10.12 -1.21 21.18
C LYS A 17 -11.56 -1.13 20.70
N ARG A 18 -12.15 0.07 20.60
CA ARG A 18 -13.49 0.30 20.06
C ARG A 18 -13.49 0.39 18.53
N VAL A 19 -12.30 0.55 17.93
CA VAL A 19 -12.14 0.52 16.48
C VAL A 19 -12.48 -0.87 15.97
N THR A 20 -13.43 -0.94 15.04
CA THR A 20 -13.75 -2.14 14.28
C THR A 20 -12.67 -2.38 13.25
N TRP A 21 -11.70 -3.23 13.59
CA TRP A 21 -10.67 -3.67 12.66
C TRP A 21 -11.26 -4.67 11.66
N PRO A 22 -10.81 -4.62 10.39
CA PRO A 22 -11.24 -5.57 9.37
C PRO A 22 -10.91 -7.00 9.79
N SER A 23 -11.71 -7.94 9.30
CA SER A 23 -11.44 -9.36 9.55
C SER A 23 -10.12 -9.79 8.90
N ARG A 24 -9.52 -10.89 9.39
CA ARG A 24 -8.29 -11.44 8.80
C ARG A 24 -8.47 -11.78 7.32
N GLU A 25 -9.65 -12.29 6.95
CA GLU A 25 -9.98 -12.63 5.57
C GLU A 25 -10.09 -11.38 4.69
N GLU A 26 -10.78 -10.35 5.17
CA GLU A 26 -10.94 -9.08 4.46
C GLU A 26 -9.59 -8.39 4.24
N THR A 27 -8.74 -8.37 5.27
CA THR A 27 -7.39 -7.81 5.17
C THR A 27 -6.57 -8.56 4.13
N LEU A 28 -6.60 -9.90 4.16
CA LEU A 28 -5.88 -10.72 3.19
C LEU A 28 -6.38 -10.49 1.76
N ARG A 29 -7.69 -10.38 1.56
CA ARG A 29 -8.32 -10.11 0.27
C ARG A 29 -7.90 -8.74 -0.27
N MET A 30 -7.92 -7.70 0.57
CA MET A 30 -7.48 -6.36 0.19
C MET A 30 -5.99 -6.34 -0.16
N THR A 31 -5.13 -6.99 0.65
CA THR A 31 -3.70 -7.08 0.35
C THR A 31 -3.44 -7.85 -0.94
N ALA A 32 -4.11 -8.97 -1.17
CA ALA A 32 -3.98 -9.75 -2.39
C ALA A 32 -4.39 -8.94 -3.63
N ALA A 33 -5.47 -8.16 -3.54
CA ALA A 33 -5.90 -7.27 -4.62
C ALA A 33 -4.84 -6.19 -4.94
N VAL A 34 -4.24 -5.57 -3.90
CA VAL A 34 -3.17 -4.59 -4.08
C VAL A 34 -1.96 -5.22 -4.77
N VAL A 35 -1.49 -6.38 -4.28
CA VAL A 35 -0.35 -7.08 -4.88
C VAL A 35 -0.61 -7.42 -6.34
N PHE A 36 -1.80 -7.91 -6.66
CA PHE A 36 -2.18 -8.23 -8.04
C PHE A 36 -2.12 -7.00 -8.94
N ILE A 37 -2.74 -5.89 -8.52
CA ILE A 37 -2.74 -4.64 -9.31
C ILE A 37 -1.30 -4.10 -9.47
N SER A 38 -0.49 -4.14 -8.42
CA SER A 38 0.92 -3.72 -8.49
C SER A 38 1.72 -4.55 -9.50
N ILE A 39 1.51 -5.86 -9.58
CA ILE A 39 2.16 -6.72 -10.59
C ILE A 39 1.71 -6.33 -12.00
N VAL A 40 0.40 -6.14 -12.21
CA VAL A 40 -0.13 -5.74 -13.52
C VAL A 40 0.46 -4.40 -13.98
N VAL A 41 0.50 -3.41 -13.09
CA VAL A 41 1.08 -2.10 -13.39
C VAL A 41 2.58 -2.20 -13.66
N ALA A 42 3.32 -3.01 -12.90
CA ALA A 42 4.75 -3.21 -13.13
C ALA A 42 5.04 -3.83 -14.51
N ILE A 43 4.26 -4.84 -14.92
CA ILE A 43 4.37 -5.43 -16.25
C ILE A 43 4.04 -4.41 -17.33
N PHE A 44 2.96 -3.66 -17.15
CA PHE A 44 2.53 -2.64 -18.11
C PHE A 44 3.59 -1.55 -18.31
N LEU A 45 4.11 -0.99 -17.21
CA LEU A 45 5.15 0.03 -17.28
C LEU A 45 6.45 -0.53 -17.87
N GLY A 46 6.88 -1.73 -17.43
CA GLY A 46 8.09 -2.35 -17.98
C GLY A 46 7.97 -2.65 -19.48
N PHE A 47 6.79 -3.02 -19.96
CA PHE A 47 6.54 -3.16 -21.40
C PHE A 47 6.64 -1.81 -22.13
N LEU A 48 6.08 -0.75 -21.56
CA LEU A 48 6.17 0.59 -22.14
C LEU A 48 7.63 1.10 -22.18
N ASP A 49 8.42 0.85 -21.14
CA ASP A 49 9.83 1.23 -21.10
C ASP A 49 10.60 0.57 -22.25
N ILE A 50 10.37 -0.72 -22.49
CA ILE A 50 10.97 -1.46 -23.60
C ILE A 50 10.51 -0.89 -24.95
N LEU A 51 9.21 -0.67 -25.11
CA LEU A 51 8.64 -0.11 -26.34
C LEU A 51 9.23 1.26 -26.66
N PHE A 52 9.33 2.14 -25.67
CA PHE A 52 9.91 3.46 -25.83
C PHE A 52 11.41 3.40 -26.08
N GLN A 53 12.15 2.50 -25.43
CA GLN A 53 13.57 2.30 -25.73
C GLN A 53 13.78 1.92 -27.20
N TYR A 54 13.04 0.93 -27.71
CA TYR A 54 13.15 0.54 -29.12
C TYR A 54 12.78 1.68 -30.08
N LEU A 55 11.74 2.46 -29.75
CA LEU A 55 11.31 3.56 -30.59
C LEU A 55 12.32 4.72 -30.58
N LEU A 56 12.92 5.03 -29.43
CA LEU A 56 13.98 6.03 -29.35
C LEU A 56 15.25 5.57 -30.08
N GLU A 57 15.65 4.31 -29.94
CA GLU A 57 16.78 3.73 -30.67
C GLU A 57 16.57 3.75 -32.19
N ALA A 58 15.35 3.50 -32.67
CA ALA A 58 15.06 3.46 -34.10
C ALA A 58 14.91 4.84 -34.76
N PHE A 59 14.49 5.87 -34.01
CA PHE A 59 14.17 7.19 -34.57
C PHE A 59 15.23 8.28 -34.28
N ILE A 60 16.02 8.15 -33.21
CA ILE A 60 16.97 9.21 -32.78
C ILE A 60 18.43 8.81 -33.02
N LEU A 61 18.76 7.53 -32.84
CA LEU A 61 20.10 6.96 -33.08
C LEU A 61 20.19 6.37 -34.49
#